data_AF-A0A067LM54-F1
#
_entry.id   AF-A0A067LM54-F1
#
_cell.length_a   1.000
_cell.length_b   1.000
_cell.length_c   1.000
_cell.angle_alpha   90.00
_cell.angle_beta   90.00
_cell.angle_gamma   90.00
#
_symmetry.space_group_name_H-M   'P 1'
#
loop_
_entity.id
_entity.type
_entity.pdbx_description
1 polymer ?
#
loop_
_entity_poly.entity_id
_entity_poly.type
_entity_poly.pdbx_seq_one_letter_code
_entity_poly.pdbx_strand_id
1 'polypeptide(L)' 'MGNMTLKLTNWGATIVSLVLPDRTGKPVDVVLGYDTIEEYQKDTEYFGATVGRVATRIGGAQFKLNG' A
#
# COMPACT_ATOMS: atom_id res chain seq x y z
N MET A 1 25.98 3.05 -3.32
CA MET A 1 24.58 2.59 -3.45
C MET A 1 23.90 2.84 -2.12
N GLY A 2 22.79 3.59 -2.09
CA GLY A 2 22.04 3.83 -0.85
C GLY A 2 21.22 2.61 -0.48
N ASN A 3 21.19 2.25 0.81
CA ASN A 3 20.37 1.13 1.28
C ASN A 3 18.91 1.55 1.34
N MET A 4 18.02 0.71 0.80
CA MET A 4 16.57 0.87 0.87
C MET A 4 16.01 -0.21 1.82
N THR A 5 15.03 0.15 2.65
CA THR A 5 14.33 -0.79 3.53
C THR A 5 12.84 -0.69 3.29
N LEU A 6 12.22 -1.82 2.93
CA LEU A 6 10.78 -1.96 2.75
C LEU A 6 10.21 -2.78 3.91
N LYS A 7 9.13 -2.32 4.50
CA LYS A 7 8.32 -3.10 5.44
C LYS A 7 6.95 -3.40 4.83
N LEU A 8 6.55 -4.65 4.95
CA LEU A 8 5.28 -5.18 4.49
C LEU A 8 4.56 -5.84 5.66
N THR A 9 3.24 -5.82 5.66
CA THR A 9 2.41 -6.66 6.52
C THR A 9 1.82 -7.83 5.74
N ASN A 10 1.49 -8.91 6.44
CA ASN A 10 0.74 -10.03 5.87
C ASN A 10 -0.76 -9.71 5.69
N TRP A 11 -1.24 -8.59 6.23
CA TRP A 11 -2.58 -8.08 6.00
C TRP A 11 -2.63 -7.32 4.67
N GLY A 12 -3.28 -7.90 3.65
CA GLY A 12 -3.43 -7.25 2.34
C GLY A 12 -2.11 -7.02 1.58
N ALA A 13 -1.02 -7.69 1.98
CA ALA A 13 0.34 -7.43 1.48
C ALA A 13 0.69 -5.93 1.46
N THR A 14 0.23 -5.19 2.48
CA THR A 14 0.29 -3.73 2.51
C THR A 14 1.71 -3.23 2.79
N ILE A 15 2.16 -2.24 2.01
CA ILE A 15 3.38 -1.48 2.28
C ILE A 15 3.11 -0.56 3.47
N VAL A 16 3.85 -0.76 4.57
CA VAL A 16 3.69 0.05 5.79
C VAL A 16 4.80 1.08 5.98
N SER A 17 5.94 0.93 5.31
CA SER A 17 7.08 1.85 5.39
C SER A 17 8.06 1.59 4.24
N LEU A 18 8.58 2.66 3.63
CA LEU A 18 9.60 2.62 2.60
C LEU A 18 10.66 3.66 2.91
N VAL A 19 11.78 3.23 3.48
CA VAL A 19 12.87 4.10 3.92
C VAL A 19 14.03 4.04 2.94
N LEU A 20 14.47 5.22 2.48
CA LEU A 20 15.62 5.40 1.59
C LEU A 20 16.29 6.75 1.84
N PRO A 21 17.58 6.91 1.49
CA PRO A 21 18.28 8.18 1.69
C PRO A 21 17.75 9.30 0.79
N ASP A 22 17.60 10.50 1.37
CA ASP A 22 17.34 11.74 0.65
C ASP A 22 18.60 12.28 -0.06
N ARG A 23 18.49 13.48 -0.65
CA ARG A 23 19.62 14.15 -1.36
C ARG A 23 20.87 14.39 -0.49
N THR A 24 20.73 14.38 0.83
CA THR A 24 21.83 14.55 1.80
C THR A 24 22.30 13.23 2.40
N GLY A 25 21.70 12.11 2.01
CA GLY A 25 21.97 10.79 2.56
C GLY A 25 21.16 10.46 3.81
N LYS A 26 20.26 11.33 4.25
CA LYS A 26 19.44 11.09 5.45
C LYS A 26 18.32 10.11 5.12
N PRO A 27 18.12 9.03 5.88
CA PRO A 27 17.01 8.11 5.65
C PRO A 27 15.66 8.80 5.92
N VAL A 28 14.72 8.67 4.98
CA VAL A 28 13.37 9.23 5.05
C VAL A 28 12.36 8.14 4.65
N ASP A 29 11.27 8.02 5.42
CA ASP A 29 10.11 7.24 5.00
C ASP A 29 9.27 8.07 4.03
N VAL A 30 9.00 7.53 2.85
CA VAL A 30 8.40 8.27 1.73
C VAL A 30 6.96 7.85 1.43
N VAL A 31 6.38 6.95 2.20
CA VAL A 31 4.98 6.52 2.03
C VAL A 31 4.11 7.02 3.17
N LEU A 32 2.83 7.27 2.87
CA LEU A 32 1.81 7.47 3.89
C LEU A 32 1.40 6.11 4.47
N GLY A 33 1.00 6.12 5.73
CA GLY A 33 0.56 4.93 6.44
C GLY A 33 0.17 5.24 7.88
N TYR A 34 -0.08 4.19 8.63
CA TYR A 34 -0.43 4.21 10.04
C TYR A 34 0.60 3.48 10.88
N ASP A 35 0.55 3.69 12.20
CA ASP A 35 1.48 3.09 13.15
C ASP A 35 1.02 1.69 13.61
N THR A 36 -0.28 1.42 13.63
CA THR A 36 -0.87 0.18 14.16
C THR A 36 -1.67 -0.62 13.12
N ILE A 37 -1.79 -1.94 13.33
CA ILE A 37 -2.57 -2.80 12.43
C ILE A 37 -4.07 -2.52 12.52
N GLU A 38 -4.56 -2.11 13.68
CA GLU A 38 -5.96 -1.76 13.92
C GLU A 38 -6.40 -0.53 13.10
N GLU A 39 -5.48 0.39 12.80
CA GLU A 39 -5.73 1.53 11.92
C GLU A 39 -5.85 1.07 10.46
N TYR A 40 -4.95 0.20 9.98
CA TYR A 40 -5.07 -0.40 8.63
C TYR A 40 -6.33 -1.25 8.45
N GLN A 41 -6.87 -1.83 9.51
CA GLN A 41 -8.15 -2.56 9.45
C GLN A 41 -9.36 -1.63 9.32
N LYS A 42 -9.23 -0.37 9.74
CA LYS A 42 -10.27 0.66 9.68
C LYS A 42 -10.08 1.63 8.50
N ASP A 43 -8.97 1.51 7.79
CA ASP A 43 -8.59 2.33 6.65
C ASP A 43 -9.66 2.33 5.55
N THR A 44 -9.93 3.50 4.99
CA THR A 44 -10.83 3.70 3.85
C THR A 44 -10.12 4.28 2.62
N GLU A 45 -8.84 4.59 2.76
CA GLU A 45 -7.99 5.28 1.80
C GLU A 45 -7.12 4.29 1.00
N TYR A 46 -6.98 3.05 1.49
CA TYR A 46 -6.20 1.96 0.88
C TYR A 46 -4.69 2.24 0.83
N PHE A 47 -4.13 2.89 1.86
CA PHE A 47 -2.71 3.24 1.87
C PHE A 47 -1.82 1.99 1.80
N GLY A 48 -0.96 1.96 0.78
CA GLY A 48 -0.01 0.87 0.55
C GLY A 48 -0.64 -0.50 0.25
N ALA A 49 -1.97 -0.60 0.19
CA ALA A 49 -2.68 -1.86 0.09
C ALA A 49 -2.56 -2.49 -1.30
N THR A 50 -2.51 -3.83 -1.35
CA THR A 50 -2.66 -4.56 -2.60
C THR A 50 -4.14 -4.66 -2.97
N VAL A 51 -4.57 -3.96 -4.02
CA VAL A 51 -5.97 -3.91 -4.45
C VAL A 51 -6.26 -4.96 -5.53
N GLY A 52 -7.28 -5.80 -5.32
CA GLY A 52 -7.69 -6.85 -6.26
C GLY A 52 -9.01 -7.54 -5.89
N ARG A 53 -9.57 -8.43 -6.71
CA ARG A 53 -9.06 -8.96 -8.00
C ARG A 53 -9.21 -8.02 -9.20
N VAL A 54 -10.07 -7.01 -9.09
CA VAL A 54 -10.23 -5.96 -10.11
C VAL A 54 -10.11 -4.63 -9.37
N ALA A 55 -9.04 -3.89 -9.65
CA ALA A 55 -8.86 -2.57 -9.05
C ALA A 55 -9.81 -1.56 -9.70
N THR A 56 -10.16 -0.52 -8.95
CA THR A 56 -11.07 0.57 -9.35
C THR A 56 -12.54 0.13 -9.49
N ARG A 57 -13.29 0.65 -10.46
CA ARG A 57 -14.76 0.53 -10.53
C ARG A 57 -15.19 -0.34 -11.70
N ILE A 58 -16.11 -1.27 -11.42
CA ILE A 58 -16.89 -1.98 -12.44
C ILE A 58 -18.21 -1.23 -12.61
N GLY A 59 -18.49 -0.76 -13.83
CA GLY A 59 -19.72 -0.02 -14.14
C GLY A 59 -20.97 -0.84 -13.81
N GLY A 60 -21.94 -0.22 -13.12
CA GLY A 60 -23.17 -0.90 -12.70
C GLY A 60 -22.95 -2.10 -11.76
N ALA A 61 -21.75 -2.23 -11.17
CA ALA A 61 -21.34 -3.38 -10.36
C ALA A 61 -21.52 -4.74 -11.07
N GLN A 62 -21.51 -4.76 -12.41
CA GLN A 62 -21.78 -5.96 -13.20
C GLN A 62 -20.85 -6.04 -14.43
N PHE A 63 -20.43 -7.26 -14.74
CA PHE A 63 -19.81 -7.60 -16.02
C PHE A 63 -20.28 -9.00 -16.44
N LYS A 64 -20.15 -9.31 -17.74
CA LYS A 64 -20.33 -10.66 -18.26
C LYS A 64 -18.97 -11.25 -18.60
N LEU A 65 -18.82 -12.56 -18.36
CA LEU A 65 -17.63 -13.31 -18.70
C LEU A 65 -18.09 -14.62 -19.35
N ASN A 66 -17.60 -14.91 -20.55
CA ASN A 66 -17.94 -16.11 -21.33
C ASN A 66 -19.40 -16.22 -21.83
N GLY A 67 -20.13 -15.10 -21.94
CA GLY A 67 -21.49 -15.05 -22.49
C GLY A 67 -22.57 -14.79 -21.44
#